data_AF-A0AAN7PEN6-F1
#
_entry.id   AF-A0AAN7PEN6-F1
#
_cell.length_a   1.000
_cell.length_b   1.000
_cell.length_c   1.000
_cell.angle_alpha   90.00
_cell.angle_beta   90.00
_cell.angle_gamma   90.00
#
_symmetry.space_group_name_H-M   'P 1'
#
loop_
_entity.id
_entity.type
_entity.pdbx_description
1 polymer ?
#
loop_
_entity_poly.entity_id
_entity_poly.type
_entity_poly.pdbx_seq_one_letter_code
_entity_poly.pdbx_strand_id
1 'polypeptide(L)'
;MDVQLVKLCPVIQASKVYYKTRLQVYIFTIYNLATQQCTNYVWNESEGDLQASIFTSCIIHHLEKHCLSEKKHIIIFSDGCGYQTRNTILSNALSFFSTKHNISVEQKYLEKRHTQMESDSTHALVERKLKGRDISLLSQYAQIIKEARKNPFPLDEKYLSHEFFLKYDNKNTIRFESIRPGKIKSDPVVSDLRCLKYLVDGTIYYKVNYEDNYKILPQRAKFPLLLQDTTFERLFLKRLPIKNTKWKHLQEFKTVLNLDVHSFYDNLPYFDNNKE
;
A
#
# COMPACT_ATOMS: atom_id res chain seq x y z
N MET A 1 9.69 -0.42 -2.21
CA MET A 1 8.38 -0.79 -1.62
C MET A 1 7.56 -1.45 -2.71
N ASP A 2 6.80 -2.49 -2.37
CA ASP A 2 6.05 -3.27 -3.36
C ASP A 2 4.88 -4.06 -2.74
N VAL A 3 3.88 -4.40 -3.56
CA VAL A 3 2.75 -5.24 -3.19
C VAL A 3 3.00 -6.67 -3.63
N GLN A 4 2.91 -7.61 -2.70
CA GLN A 4 3.04 -9.02 -3.00
C GLN A 4 1.86 -9.52 -3.85
N LEU A 5 2.08 -10.55 -4.67
CA LEU A 5 1.01 -11.30 -5.33
C LEU A 5 -0.10 -11.67 -4.34
N VAL A 6 -1.35 -11.38 -4.74
CA VAL A 6 -2.56 -11.55 -3.92
C VAL A 6 -2.59 -12.95 -3.30
N LYS A 7 -2.75 -13.00 -1.98
CA LYS A 7 -2.90 -14.24 -1.22
C LYS A 7 -4.38 -14.53 -0.97
N LEU A 8 -4.70 -15.77 -0.66
CA LEU A 8 -6.08 -16.23 -0.47
C LEU A 8 -6.26 -16.80 0.93
N CYS A 9 -7.43 -16.61 1.53
CA CYS A 9 -7.79 -17.19 2.82
C CYS A 9 -9.23 -17.73 2.75
N PRO A 10 -9.51 -18.99 3.13
CA PRO A 10 -8.56 -19.99 3.62
C PRO A 10 -7.69 -20.62 2.52
N VAL A 11 -6.53 -21.16 2.88
CA VAL A 11 -5.72 -22.06 2.07
C VAL A 11 -5.90 -23.47 2.63
N ILE A 12 -6.50 -24.36 1.83
CA ILE A 12 -6.79 -25.75 2.20
C ILE A 12 -6.43 -26.64 1.02
N GLN A 13 -5.77 -27.77 1.28
CA GLN A 13 -5.33 -28.73 0.25
C GLN A 13 -6.43 -29.70 -0.24
N ALA A 14 -7.71 -29.43 0.03
CA ALA A 14 -8.81 -30.31 -0.39
C ALA A 14 -9.25 -30.06 -1.85
N SER A 15 -9.47 -31.13 -2.62
CA SER A 15 -9.85 -31.07 -4.04
C SER A 15 -11.18 -30.35 -4.31
N LYS A 16 -12.12 -30.42 -3.35
CA LYS A 16 -13.44 -29.73 -3.42
C LYS A 16 -13.35 -28.18 -3.34
N VAL A 17 -12.15 -27.64 -3.14
CA VAL A 17 -11.90 -26.19 -2.93
C VAL A 17 -11.53 -25.48 -4.24
N TYR A 18 -11.34 -26.22 -5.35
CA TYR A 18 -10.81 -25.66 -6.60
C TYR A 18 -11.76 -24.65 -7.27
N TYR A 19 -13.07 -24.85 -7.19
CA TYR A 19 -14.06 -24.00 -7.88
C TYR A 19 -14.64 -22.86 -7.02
N LYS A 20 -14.22 -22.77 -5.75
CA LYS A 20 -14.82 -21.85 -4.78
C LYS A 20 -13.94 -20.62 -4.59
N THR A 21 -14.57 -19.45 -4.56
CA THR A 21 -13.88 -18.17 -4.33
C THR A 21 -13.52 -18.01 -2.85
N ARG A 22 -12.33 -17.47 -2.61
CA ARG A 22 -11.75 -17.27 -1.28
C ARG A 22 -11.59 -15.77 -1.00
N LEU A 23 -11.35 -15.44 0.26
CA LEU A 23 -11.07 -14.07 0.69
C LEU A 23 -9.70 -13.65 0.16
N GLN A 24 -9.63 -12.50 -0.50
CA GLN A 24 -8.37 -11.94 -0.96
C GLN A 24 -7.66 -11.23 0.18
N VAL A 25 -6.37 -11.52 0.32
CA VAL A 25 -5.48 -10.96 1.32
C VAL A 25 -4.34 -10.25 0.59
N TYR A 26 -4.11 -9.00 0.97
CA TYR A 26 -3.11 -8.12 0.38
C TYR A 26 -1.99 -7.90 1.39
N ILE A 27 -0.76 -7.92 0.88
CA ILE A 27 0.45 -7.71 1.67
C ILE A 27 1.27 -6.64 0.95
N PHE A 28 1.41 -5.47 1.58
CA PHE A 28 2.24 -4.39 1.08
C PHE A 28 3.48 -4.23 1.96
N THR A 29 4.65 -4.25 1.32
CA THR A 29 5.93 -4.34 2.03
C THR A 29 6.75 -3.08 1.82
N ILE A 30 7.18 -2.47 2.93
CA ILE A 30 8.14 -1.37 2.93
C ILE A 30 9.39 -1.83 3.66
N TYR A 31 10.52 -1.77 2.95
CA TYR A 31 11.83 -2.17 3.45
C TYR A 31 12.73 -0.93 3.60
N ASN A 32 13.29 -0.75 4.78
CA ASN A 32 14.30 0.27 5.06
C ASN A 32 15.69 -0.34 4.88
N LEU A 33 16.42 0.14 3.86
CA LEU A 33 17.75 -0.36 3.51
C LEU A 33 18.80 -0.08 4.59
N ALA A 34 18.71 1.06 5.30
CA ALA A 34 19.69 1.44 6.30
C ALA A 34 19.56 0.63 7.59
N THR A 35 18.33 0.39 8.04
CA THR A 35 18.06 -0.32 9.32
C THR A 35 17.75 -1.80 9.13
N GLN A 36 17.57 -2.25 7.88
CA GLN A 36 17.05 -3.58 7.52
C GLN A 36 15.65 -3.88 8.09
N GLN A 37 14.96 -2.86 8.60
CA GLN A 37 13.59 -2.97 9.07
C GLN A 37 12.64 -3.18 7.90
N CYS A 38 11.74 -4.15 8.03
CA CYS A 38 10.78 -4.47 7.00
C CYS A 38 9.39 -4.59 7.62
N THR A 39 8.49 -3.68 7.24
CA THR A 39 7.10 -3.69 7.69
C THR A 39 6.21 -4.23 6.59
N ASN A 40 5.43 -5.26 6.92
CA ASN A 40 4.43 -5.87 6.06
C ASN A 40 3.04 -5.47 6.53
N TYR A 41 2.40 -4.61 5.76
CA TYR A 41 1.03 -4.16 5.98
C TYR A 41 0.09 -5.19 5.37
N VAL A 42 -0.76 -5.80 6.20
CA VAL A 42 -1.64 -6.90 5.81
C VAL A 42 -3.09 -6.50 5.98
N TRP A 43 -3.90 -6.64 4.94
CA TRP A 43 -5.35 -6.45 5.03
C TRP A 43 -6.07 -7.41 4.09
N ASN A 44 -7.37 -7.58 4.28
CA ASN A 44 -8.20 -8.32 3.34
C ASN A 44 -9.20 -7.40 2.65
N GLU A 45 -9.82 -7.91 1.59
CA GLU A 45 -10.80 -7.16 0.78
C GLU A 45 -12.02 -6.64 1.55
N SER A 46 -12.33 -7.15 2.75
CA SER A 46 -13.36 -6.57 3.62
C SER A 46 -12.88 -5.41 4.49
N GLU A 47 -11.56 -5.20 4.61
CA GLU A 47 -10.99 -4.06 5.34
C GLU A 47 -10.56 -2.92 4.40
N GLY A 48 -10.18 -3.23 3.17
CA GLY A 48 -9.77 -2.22 2.20
C GLY A 48 -9.61 -2.80 0.80
N ASP A 49 -9.75 -1.94 -0.20
CA ASP A 49 -9.50 -2.26 -1.61
C ASP A 49 -8.03 -2.02 -1.99
N LEU A 50 -7.76 -1.70 -3.26
CA LEU A 50 -6.43 -1.44 -3.81
C LEU A 50 -6.32 -0.03 -4.43
N GLN A 51 -7.00 0.96 -3.84
CA GLN A 51 -6.90 2.35 -4.29
C GLN A 51 -5.66 3.08 -3.73
N ALA A 52 -5.25 4.16 -4.39
CA ALA A 52 -4.03 4.90 -4.03
C ALA A 52 -4.02 5.44 -2.58
N SER A 53 -5.18 5.84 -2.03
CA SER A 53 -5.30 6.33 -0.65
C SER A 53 -4.91 5.28 0.40
N ILE A 54 -5.14 3.99 0.11
CA ILE A 54 -4.75 2.87 0.99
C ILE A 54 -3.23 2.76 1.06
N PHE A 55 -2.55 2.68 -0.10
CA PHE A 55 -1.10 2.62 -0.15
C PHE A 55 -0.46 3.86 0.45
N THR A 56 -1.03 5.04 0.17
CA THR A 56 -0.59 6.32 0.75
C THR A 56 -0.65 6.29 2.27
N SER A 57 -1.73 5.76 2.85
CA SER A 57 -1.86 5.61 4.32
C SER A 57 -0.74 4.75 4.90
N CYS A 58 -0.43 3.61 4.27
CA CYS A 58 0.67 2.74 4.69
C CYS A 58 2.05 3.42 4.60
N ILE A 59 2.30 4.14 3.51
CA ILE A 59 3.57 4.83 3.27
C ILE A 59 3.77 5.96 4.28
N ILE A 60 2.78 6.86 4.43
CA ILE A 60 2.87 7.97 5.36
C ILE A 60 3.01 7.47 6.80
N HIS A 61 2.25 6.46 7.21
CA HIS A 61 2.41 5.83 8.52
C HIS A 61 3.82 5.26 8.73
N HIS A 62 4.41 4.61 7.73
CA HIS A 62 5.79 4.11 7.83
C HIS A 62 6.80 5.25 8.01
N LEU A 63 6.66 6.32 7.23
CA LEU A 63 7.54 7.48 7.31
C LEU A 63 7.42 8.19 8.68
N GLU A 64 6.19 8.39 9.16
CA GLU A 64 5.94 8.99 10.48
C GLU A 64 6.53 8.13 11.61
N LYS A 65 6.41 6.80 11.53
CA LYS A 65 6.88 5.88 12.57
C LYS A 65 8.40 5.68 12.58
N HIS A 66 9.04 5.63 11.41
CA HIS A 66 10.43 5.15 11.29
C HIS A 66 11.43 6.18 10.77
N CYS A 67 10.99 7.27 10.14
CA CYS A 67 11.89 8.19 9.43
C CYS A 67 11.96 9.60 10.04
N LEU A 68 11.21 9.90 11.10
CA LEU A 68 11.18 11.23 11.71
C LEU A 68 12.30 11.51 12.72
N SER A 69 12.83 10.48 13.38
CA SER A 69 13.79 10.64 14.48
C SER A 69 15.08 11.36 14.08
N GLU A 70 15.58 11.09 12.87
CA GLU A 70 16.86 11.62 12.41
C GLU A 70 16.73 12.91 11.57
N LYS A 71 15.50 13.30 11.17
CA LYS A 71 15.21 14.41 10.25
C LYS A 71 16.11 14.48 9.01
N LYS A 72 16.59 13.34 8.52
CA LYS A 72 17.44 13.24 7.33
C LYS A 72 16.60 13.31 6.05
N HIS A 73 17.25 13.66 4.95
CA HIS A 73 16.68 13.54 3.61
C HIS A 73 16.22 12.10 3.35
N ILE A 74 14.96 11.91 2.98
CA ILE A 74 14.37 10.58 2.76
C ILE A 74 14.39 10.27 1.26
N ILE A 75 14.88 9.09 0.89
CA ILE A 75 14.82 8.58 -0.49
C ILE A 75 13.92 7.34 -0.50
N ILE A 76 12.87 7.39 -1.30
CA ILE A 76 11.91 6.31 -1.49
C ILE A 76 12.16 5.69 -2.86
N PHE A 77 12.41 4.38 -2.89
CA PHE A 77 12.45 3.60 -4.12
C PHE A 77 11.17 2.79 -4.29
N SER A 78 10.53 2.94 -5.44
CA SER A 78 9.33 2.16 -5.79
C SER A 78 9.33 1.74 -7.25
N ASP A 79 8.47 0.77 -7.53
CA ASP A 79 8.01 0.54 -8.88
C ASP A 79 7.28 1.79 -9.43
N GLY A 80 7.07 1.83 -10.74
CA GLY A 80 6.38 2.92 -11.43
C GLY A 80 4.87 2.74 -11.54
N CYS A 81 4.22 2.02 -10.60
CA CYS A 81 2.81 1.65 -10.72
C CYS A 81 1.89 2.85 -10.48
N GLY A 82 1.08 3.19 -11.49
CA GLY A 82 0.16 4.33 -11.43
C GLY A 82 -0.88 4.21 -10.31
N TYR A 83 -1.39 3.02 -10.03
CA TYR A 83 -2.42 2.83 -8.99
C TYR A 83 -1.88 2.95 -7.57
N GLN A 84 -0.59 2.71 -7.35
CA GLN A 84 -0.01 2.57 -6.03
C GLN A 84 0.91 3.76 -5.70
N THR A 85 1.93 3.97 -6.51
CA THR A 85 3.12 4.75 -6.15
C THR A 85 3.35 5.94 -7.07
N ARG A 86 2.99 5.84 -8.36
CA ARG A 86 3.18 6.88 -9.36
C ARG A 86 1.86 7.59 -9.67
N ASN A 87 1.31 8.28 -8.68
CA ASN A 87 0.08 9.06 -8.82
C ASN A 87 0.13 10.37 -8.04
N THR A 88 -0.86 11.22 -8.33
CA THR A 88 -1.05 12.52 -7.70
C THR A 88 -1.38 12.41 -6.22
N ILE A 89 -2.09 11.35 -5.79
CA ILE A 89 -2.53 11.16 -4.40
C ILE A 89 -1.30 11.02 -3.49
N LEU A 90 -0.42 10.05 -3.77
CA LEU A 90 0.82 9.88 -3.02
C LEU A 90 1.72 11.12 -3.14
N SER A 91 1.84 11.69 -4.33
CA SER A 91 2.68 12.87 -4.56
C SER A 91 2.26 14.08 -3.71
N ASN A 92 0.95 14.34 -3.58
CA ASN A 92 0.45 15.40 -2.71
C ASN A 92 0.67 15.06 -1.24
N ALA A 93 0.46 13.80 -0.84
CA ALA A 93 0.67 13.37 0.54
C ALA A 93 2.15 13.50 0.95
N LEU A 94 3.10 13.14 0.08
CA LEU A 94 4.53 13.31 0.33
C LEU A 94 4.94 14.78 0.36
N SER A 95 4.36 15.63 -0.49
CA SER A 95 4.57 17.08 -0.43
C SER A 95 4.08 17.66 0.91
N PHE A 96 2.91 17.22 1.37
CA PHE A 96 2.36 17.62 2.66
C PHE A 96 3.23 17.12 3.82
N PHE A 97 3.64 15.85 3.81
CA PHE A 97 4.56 15.28 4.79
C PHE A 97 5.87 16.06 4.86
N SER A 98 6.44 16.40 3.70
CA SER A 98 7.72 17.12 3.61
C SER A 98 7.65 18.50 4.26
N THR A 99 6.53 19.19 4.03
CA THR A 99 6.24 20.49 4.64
C THR A 99 6.01 20.36 6.14
N LYS A 100 5.09 19.47 6.55
CA LYS A 100 4.65 19.28 7.95
C LYS A 100 5.83 18.96 8.86
N HIS A 101 6.74 18.10 8.40
CA HIS A 101 7.88 17.66 9.21
C HIS A 101 9.18 18.39 8.92
N ASN A 102 9.17 19.36 7.98
CA ASN A 102 10.36 20.07 7.53
C ASN A 102 11.49 19.12 7.08
N ILE A 103 11.14 18.10 6.29
CA ILE A 103 12.05 17.08 5.76
C ILE A 103 11.81 16.97 4.26
N SER A 104 12.84 17.13 3.43
CA SER A 104 12.71 16.86 2.00
C SER A 104 12.64 15.37 1.72
N VAL A 105 11.70 14.98 0.86
CA VAL A 105 11.52 13.60 0.40
C VAL A 105 11.83 13.52 -1.09
N GLU A 106 12.54 12.49 -1.51
CA GLU A 106 12.78 12.18 -2.90
C GLU A 106 12.22 10.79 -3.23
N GLN A 107 11.35 10.71 -4.22
CA GLN A 107 10.82 9.46 -4.75
C GLN A 107 11.47 9.14 -6.08
N LYS A 108 12.08 7.97 -6.18
CA LYS A 108 12.73 7.41 -7.36
C LYS A 108 11.96 6.21 -7.87
N TYR A 109 11.66 6.20 -9.17
CA TYR A 109 10.91 5.13 -9.82
C TYR A 109 11.83 4.24 -10.63
N LEU A 110 11.92 2.96 -10.26
CA LEU A 110 12.76 1.98 -10.95
C LEU A 110 12.37 1.82 -12.43
N GLU A 111 13.37 1.53 -13.26
CA GLU A 111 13.14 1.25 -14.67
C GLU A 111 12.57 -0.15 -14.89
N LYS A 112 11.75 -0.26 -15.93
CA LYS A 112 11.24 -1.56 -16.37
C LYS A 112 12.44 -2.48 -16.64
N ARG A 113 12.42 -3.69 -16.06
CA ARG A 113 13.49 -4.71 -16.10
C ARG A 113 14.62 -4.56 -15.07
N HIS A 114 14.66 -3.47 -14.28
CA HIS A 114 15.57 -3.30 -13.14
C HIS A 114 14.79 -3.18 -11.83
N THR A 115 13.81 -4.06 -11.63
CA THR A 115 12.82 -3.97 -10.55
C THR A 115 13.15 -4.80 -9.32
N GLN A 116 14.31 -5.47 -9.26
CA GLN A 116 14.67 -6.29 -8.10
C GLN A 116 14.83 -5.42 -6.86
N MET A 117 13.92 -5.58 -5.89
CA MET A 117 13.91 -4.84 -4.63
C MET A 117 14.04 -5.79 -3.43
N GLU A 118 14.49 -5.25 -2.29
CA GLU A 118 14.50 -6.00 -1.01
C GLU A 118 13.10 -6.40 -0.53
N SER A 119 12.05 -5.71 -1.01
CA SER A 119 10.67 -6.16 -0.83
C SER A 119 10.43 -7.52 -1.46
N ASP A 120 10.98 -7.78 -2.65
CA ASP A 120 10.78 -9.03 -3.39
C ASP A 120 11.50 -10.19 -2.71
N SER A 121 12.70 -9.91 -2.16
CA SER A 121 13.43 -10.85 -1.30
C SER A 121 12.59 -11.25 -0.08
N THR A 122 11.92 -10.27 0.54
CA THR A 122 11.01 -10.49 1.67
C THR A 122 9.80 -11.34 1.24
N HIS A 123 9.17 -11.04 0.10
CA HIS A 123 8.07 -11.82 -0.43
C HIS A 123 8.47 -13.28 -0.68
N ALA A 124 9.66 -13.51 -1.24
CA ALA A 124 10.18 -14.84 -1.49
C ALA A 124 10.45 -15.63 -0.19
N LEU A 125 10.83 -14.98 0.90
CA LEU A 125 10.97 -15.60 2.22
C LEU A 125 9.61 -16.02 2.77
N VAL A 126 8.62 -15.12 2.70
CA VAL A 126 7.26 -15.38 3.17
C VAL A 126 6.62 -16.52 2.36
N GLU A 127 6.77 -16.54 1.04
CA GLU A 127 6.24 -17.60 0.17
C GLU A 127 6.85 -18.97 0.46
N ARG A 128 8.16 -19.02 0.72
CA ARG A 128 8.83 -20.26 1.14
C ARG A 128 8.25 -20.81 2.44
N LYS A 129 7.83 -19.95 3.38
CA LYS A 129 7.17 -20.38 4.61
C LYS A 129 5.69 -20.72 4.44
N LEU A 130 5.00 -20.08 3.50
CA LEU A 130 3.60 -20.37 3.18
C LEU A 130 3.44 -21.71 2.46
N LYS A 131 4.44 -22.13 1.67
CA LYS A 131 4.35 -23.36 0.86
C LYS A 131 4.07 -24.59 1.73
N GLY A 132 2.97 -25.27 1.40
CA GLY A 132 2.55 -26.51 2.08
C GLY A 132 1.85 -26.31 3.43
N ARG A 133 1.58 -25.06 3.85
CA ARG A 133 0.79 -24.78 5.06
C ARG A 133 -0.68 -24.55 4.73
N ASP A 134 -1.55 -25.10 5.56
CA ASP A 134 -2.95 -24.72 5.56
C ASP A 134 -3.14 -23.44 6.38
N ILE A 135 -4.03 -22.57 5.91
CA ILE A 135 -4.30 -21.26 6.50
C ILE A 135 -5.80 -21.08 6.61
N SER A 136 -6.29 -21.00 7.84
CA SER A 136 -7.69 -20.80 8.19
C SER A 136 -7.99 -19.35 8.54
N LEU A 137 -7.02 -18.60 9.06
CA LEU A 137 -7.21 -17.22 9.53
C LEU A 137 -6.06 -16.30 9.11
N LEU A 138 -6.34 -15.00 9.06
CA LEU A 138 -5.32 -13.99 8.77
C LEU A 138 -4.26 -13.86 9.86
N SER A 139 -4.58 -14.19 11.11
CA SER A 139 -3.60 -14.27 12.20
C SER A 139 -2.45 -15.24 11.90
N GLN A 140 -2.71 -16.30 11.13
CA GLN A 140 -1.67 -17.24 10.72
C GLN A 140 -0.74 -16.65 9.66
N TYR A 141 -1.25 -15.79 8.76
CA TYR A 141 -0.38 -15.00 7.87
C TYR A 141 0.57 -14.12 8.68
N ALA A 142 0.07 -13.47 9.73
CA ALA A 142 0.89 -12.63 10.61
C ALA A 142 2.03 -13.40 11.26
N GLN A 143 1.73 -14.58 11.80
CA GLN A 143 2.75 -15.46 12.37
C GLN A 143 3.78 -15.89 11.31
N ILE A 144 3.32 -16.33 10.15
CA ILE A 144 4.19 -16.81 9.07
C ILE A 144 5.12 -15.70 8.56
N ILE A 145 4.62 -14.46 8.44
CA ILE A 145 5.42 -13.31 8.05
C ILE A 145 6.55 -13.08 9.07
N LYS A 146 6.23 -13.04 10.37
CA LYS A 146 7.24 -12.87 11.43
C LYS A 146 8.30 -13.98 11.40
N GLU A 147 7.89 -15.23 11.20
CA GLU A 147 8.77 -16.40 11.11
C GLU A 147 9.62 -16.48 9.82
N ALA A 148 9.27 -15.71 8.78
CA ALA A 148 9.91 -15.79 7.47
C ALA A 148 11.37 -15.32 7.48
N ARG A 149 11.74 -14.43 8.41
CA ARG A 149 13.10 -13.95 8.60
C ARG A 149 13.53 -14.13 10.05
N LYS A 150 14.74 -14.67 10.27
CA LYS A 150 15.35 -14.73 11.62
C LYS A 150 16.41 -13.65 11.80
N ASN A 151 17.29 -13.51 10.81
CA ASN A 151 18.38 -12.52 10.79
C ASN A 151 18.09 -11.40 9.79
N PRO A 152 18.40 -10.13 10.09
CA PRO A 152 18.95 -9.65 11.37
C PRO A 152 17.93 -9.73 12.52
N PHE A 153 16.64 -9.67 12.22
CA PHE A 153 15.53 -9.84 13.16
C PHE A 153 14.24 -10.22 12.41
N PRO A 154 13.20 -10.72 13.12
CA PRO A 154 11.89 -11.01 12.55
C PRO A 154 11.29 -9.88 11.71
N LEU A 155 10.51 -10.23 10.70
CA LEU A 155 9.77 -9.23 9.93
C LEU A 155 8.71 -8.57 10.82
N ASP A 156 8.51 -7.25 10.65
CA ASP A 156 7.39 -6.55 11.27
C ASP A 156 6.13 -6.80 10.43
N GLU A 157 5.03 -7.03 11.12
CA GLU A 157 3.73 -7.25 10.51
C GLU A 157 2.70 -6.37 11.20
N LYS A 158 1.84 -5.76 10.38
CA LYS A 158 0.76 -4.92 10.85
C LYS A 158 -0.52 -5.25 10.10
N TYR A 159 -1.43 -5.92 10.78
CA TYR A 159 -2.79 -6.12 10.29
C TYR A 159 -3.56 -4.79 10.32
N LEU A 160 -4.22 -4.46 9.21
CA LEU A 160 -4.96 -3.21 9.05
C LEU A 160 -6.45 -3.46 8.99
N SER A 161 -7.18 -2.70 9.79
CA SER A 161 -8.64 -2.55 9.66
C SER A 161 -8.98 -1.39 8.74
N HIS A 162 -10.23 -1.35 8.27
CA HIS A 162 -10.79 -0.24 7.51
C HIS A 162 -10.62 1.14 8.17
N GLU A 163 -10.48 1.20 9.49
CA GLU A 163 -10.27 2.44 10.25
C GLU A 163 -8.86 3.03 10.07
N PHE A 164 -7.89 2.23 9.63
CA PHE A 164 -6.52 2.68 9.41
C PHE A 164 -6.38 3.60 8.20
N PHE A 165 -7.23 3.40 7.18
CA PHE A 165 -7.08 4.08 5.90
C PHE A 165 -7.67 5.48 5.93
N LEU A 166 -6.89 6.45 5.45
CA LEU A 166 -7.26 7.86 5.37
C LEU A 166 -7.53 8.27 3.92
N LYS A 167 -8.41 9.26 3.76
CA LYS A 167 -8.88 9.76 2.46
C LYS A 167 -7.96 10.85 1.89
N TYR A 168 -6.90 10.43 1.20
CA TYR A 168 -5.92 11.32 0.57
C TYR A 168 -6.36 11.87 -0.80
N ASP A 169 -7.44 11.36 -1.36
CA ASP A 169 -7.99 11.73 -2.67
C ASP A 169 -9.03 12.87 -2.59
N ASN A 170 -9.18 13.50 -1.43
CA ASN A 170 -10.09 14.63 -1.26
C ASN A 170 -9.63 15.84 -2.10
N LYS A 171 -10.45 16.28 -3.05
CA LYS A 171 -10.18 17.40 -3.97
C LYS A 171 -9.86 18.72 -3.27
N ASN A 172 -10.36 18.92 -2.04
CA ASN A 172 -10.10 20.11 -1.24
C ASN A 172 -8.70 20.09 -0.59
N THR A 173 -8.08 18.92 -0.51
CA THR A 173 -6.74 18.71 0.06
C THR A 173 -5.66 18.49 -1.00
N ILE A 174 -6.05 18.10 -2.23
CA ILE A 174 -5.13 17.95 -3.36
C ILE A 174 -4.68 19.32 -3.87
N ARG A 175 -3.38 19.61 -3.75
CA ARG A 175 -2.78 20.86 -4.22
C ARG A 175 -2.40 20.83 -5.69
N PHE A 176 -1.89 19.70 -6.17
CA PHE A 176 -1.54 19.47 -7.59
C PHE A 176 -2.45 18.40 -8.19
N GLU A 177 -3.26 18.77 -9.18
CA GLU A 177 -4.18 17.83 -9.86
C GLU A 177 -3.48 16.84 -10.78
N SER A 178 -2.24 17.15 -11.16
CA SER A 178 -1.44 16.35 -12.07
C SER A 178 0.02 16.38 -11.63
N ILE A 179 0.71 15.29 -11.92
CA ILE A 179 2.18 15.19 -11.83
C ILE A 179 2.81 15.08 -13.22
N ARG A 180 2.04 15.33 -14.28
CA ARG A 180 2.53 15.25 -15.66
C ARG A 180 3.55 16.38 -15.93
N PRO A 181 4.76 16.06 -16.42
CA PRO A 181 5.72 17.09 -16.84
C PRO A 181 5.25 17.86 -18.08
N GLY A 182 4.68 17.15 -19.03
CA GLY A 182 4.24 17.67 -20.32
C GLY A 182 2.87 18.35 -20.33
N LYS A 183 2.67 19.23 -21.31
CA LYS A 183 1.38 19.86 -21.62
C LYS A 183 0.80 19.37 -22.95
N ILE A 184 1.63 19.10 -23.95
CA ILE A 184 1.20 18.65 -25.29
C ILE A 184 1.40 17.15 -25.50
N LYS A 185 0.85 16.61 -26.60
CA LYS A 185 0.79 15.16 -26.88
C LYS A 185 2.19 14.51 -27.06
N SER A 186 3.20 15.27 -27.45
CA SER A 186 4.60 14.82 -27.60
C SER A 186 5.44 14.96 -26.34
N ASP A 187 4.93 15.64 -25.31
CA ASP A 187 5.70 15.89 -24.10
C ASP A 187 5.71 14.67 -23.17
N PRO A 188 6.73 14.55 -22.30
CA PRO A 188 6.79 13.50 -21.30
C PRO A 188 5.52 13.41 -20.46
N VAL A 189 5.05 12.17 -20.30
CA VAL A 189 3.87 11.84 -19.50
C VAL A 189 4.26 11.35 -18.11
N VAL A 190 3.28 11.07 -17.27
CA VAL A 190 3.51 10.58 -15.90
C VAL A 190 4.38 9.31 -15.91
N SER A 191 4.22 8.42 -16.88
CA SER A 191 5.02 7.18 -16.95
C SER A 191 6.50 7.40 -17.24
N ASP A 192 6.87 8.58 -17.74
CA ASP A 192 8.25 8.94 -18.08
C ASP A 192 8.99 9.53 -16.87
N LEU A 193 8.29 9.86 -15.79
CA LEU A 193 8.91 10.31 -14.55
C LEU A 193 9.88 9.25 -14.01
N ARG A 194 11.08 9.69 -13.65
CA ARG A 194 12.09 8.89 -12.96
C ARG A 194 12.29 9.33 -11.52
N CYS A 195 12.21 10.63 -11.26
CA CYS A 195 12.30 11.16 -9.90
C CYS A 195 11.26 12.26 -9.67
N LEU A 196 10.72 12.30 -8.45
CA LEU A 196 10.03 13.46 -7.89
C LEU A 196 10.73 13.85 -6.59
N LYS A 197 11.00 15.14 -6.39
CA LYS A 197 11.59 15.66 -5.14
C LYS A 197 10.66 16.69 -4.53
N TYR A 198 10.28 16.44 -3.29
CA TYR A 198 9.35 17.23 -2.49
C TYR A 198 10.16 18.07 -1.51
N LEU A 199 10.08 19.39 -1.64
CA LEU A 199 10.75 20.32 -0.74
C LEU A 199 9.81 20.80 0.37
N VAL A 200 10.42 21.37 1.41
CA VAL A 200 9.73 21.85 2.62
C VAL A 200 8.85 23.08 2.37
N ASP A 201 9.11 23.83 1.30
CA ASP A 201 8.28 24.94 0.81
C ASP A 201 7.09 24.46 -0.05
N GLY A 202 6.98 23.14 -0.25
CA GLY A 202 6.01 22.49 -1.12
C GLY A 202 6.30 22.60 -2.61
N THR A 203 7.49 23.07 -3.01
CA THR A 203 7.93 22.97 -4.40
C THR A 203 8.18 21.50 -4.74
N ILE A 204 7.65 21.05 -5.88
CA ILE A 204 7.91 19.71 -6.42
C ILE A 204 8.85 19.85 -7.61
N TYR A 205 9.96 19.14 -7.58
CA TYR A 205 10.86 18.98 -8.71
C TYR A 205 10.68 17.61 -9.35
N TYR A 206 11.01 17.48 -10.63
CA TYR A 206 10.96 16.22 -11.36
C TYR A 206 12.22 15.98 -12.20
N LYS A 207 12.42 14.71 -12.56
CA LYS A 207 13.34 14.26 -13.61
C LYS A 207 12.64 13.23 -14.52
N VAL A 208 13.01 13.22 -15.80
CA VAL A 208 12.58 12.20 -16.78
C VAL A 208 13.70 11.21 -17.12
N ASN A 209 14.97 11.59 -16.92
CA ASN A 209 16.12 10.69 -16.87
C ASN A 209 16.89 10.87 -15.55
N TYR A 210 17.59 9.85 -15.06
CA TYR A 210 18.33 9.96 -13.80
C TYR A 210 19.47 10.98 -13.85
N GLU A 211 20.13 11.07 -14.99
CA GLU A 211 21.25 11.97 -15.26
C GLU A 211 20.82 13.44 -15.43
N ASP A 212 19.53 13.70 -15.66
CA ASP A 212 19.04 15.07 -15.86
C ASP A 212 19.18 15.90 -14.59
N ASN A 213 19.31 17.22 -14.74
CA ASN A 213 19.11 18.14 -13.63
C ASN A 213 17.62 18.23 -13.25
N TYR A 214 17.34 18.41 -11.96
CA TYR A 214 15.96 18.63 -11.50
C TYR A 214 15.36 19.89 -12.12
N LYS A 215 14.11 19.78 -12.56
CA LYS A 215 13.30 20.91 -13.03
C LYS A 215 12.07 21.04 -12.14
N ILE A 216 11.57 22.26 -11.95
CA ILE A 216 10.32 22.48 -11.21
C ILE A 216 9.17 21.82 -11.99
N LEU A 217 8.32 21.07 -11.30
CA LEU A 217 7.11 20.47 -11.87
C LEU A 217 6.22 21.58 -12.44
N PRO A 218 5.94 21.60 -13.75
CA PRO A 218 5.24 22.71 -14.41
C PRO A 218 3.73 22.63 -14.21
N GLN A 219 3.30 22.43 -12.96
CA GLN A 219 1.92 22.30 -12.54
C GLN A 219 1.58 23.40 -11.56
N ARG A 220 0.42 24.03 -11.74
CA ARG A 220 -0.03 25.10 -10.85
C ARG A 220 -0.63 24.47 -9.59
N ALA A 221 -0.16 24.92 -8.42
CA ALA A 221 -0.80 24.61 -7.17
C ALA A 221 -2.17 25.29 -7.09
N LYS A 222 -3.22 24.56 -6.70
CA LYS A 222 -4.58 25.10 -6.50
C LYS A 222 -4.65 26.16 -5.42
N PHE A 223 -3.92 25.94 -4.33
CA PHE A 223 -3.90 26.81 -3.17
C PHE A 223 -2.47 26.88 -2.58
N PRO A 224 -2.20 27.90 -1.75
CA PRO A 224 -0.96 28.00 -0.99
C PRO A 224 -0.71 26.78 -0.10
N LEU A 225 0.50 26.65 0.40
CA LEU A 225 0.86 25.56 1.30
C LEU A 225 0.00 25.61 2.57
N LEU A 226 -0.66 24.50 2.91
CA LEU A 226 -1.39 24.37 4.17
C LEU A 226 -0.36 24.18 5.29
N LEU A 227 -0.05 25.26 6.00
CA LEU A 227 0.82 25.23 7.17
C LEU A 227 -0.03 24.84 8.37
N GLN A 228 0.04 23.55 8.69
CA GLN A 228 -0.49 22.91 9.92
C GLN A 228 -2.03 22.76 9.94
N ASP A 229 -2.50 21.68 10.57
CA ASP A 229 -3.91 21.31 10.81
C ASP A 229 -4.74 20.63 9.70
N THR A 230 -4.15 20.19 8.59
CA THR A 230 -4.88 19.29 7.67
C THR A 230 -5.01 17.90 8.29
N THR A 231 -6.18 17.58 8.83
CA THR A 231 -6.57 16.23 9.21
C THR A 231 -7.24 15.52 8.05
N PHE A 232 -6.80 14.31 7.74
CA PHE A 232 -7.46 13.49 6.72
C PHE A 232 -8.57 12.67 7.37
N GLU A 233 -9.74 12.68 6.75
CA GLU A 233 -10.88 11.85 7.17
C GLU A 233 -10.59 10.36 6.94
N ARG A 234 -11.32 9.49 7.64
CA ARG A 234 -11.28 8.05 7.37
C ARG A 234 -11.78 7.78 5.94
N LEU A 235 -11.07 6.93 5.21
CA LEU A 235 -11.45 6.49 3.88
C LEU A 235 -12.71 5.63 3.91
N PHE A 236 -12.84 4.80 4.95
CA PHE A 236 -13.98 3.92 5.16
C PHE A 236 -14.58 4.16 6.54
N LEU A 237 -15.91 4.20 6.59
CA LEU A 237 -16.67 4.31 7.86
C LEU A 237 -17.01 2.93 8.45
N LYS A 238 -16.97 1.88 7.63
CA LYS A 238 -17.26 0.50 7.99
C LYS A 238 -16.51 -0.45 7.07
N ARG A 239 -16.44 -1.73 7.45
CA ARG A 239 -15.91 -2.81 6.62
C ARG A 239 -16.64 -2.90 5.27
N LEU A 240 -15.90 -3.27 4.23
CA LEU A 240 -16.37 -3.37 2.86
C LEU A 240 -17.11 -4.71 2.63
N PRO A 241 -18.34 -4.69 2.11
CA PRO A 241 -19.08 -5.91 1.82
C PRO A 241 -18.46 -6.70 0.66
N ILE A 242 -18.35 -8.03 0.83
CA ILE A 242 -17.99 -8.95 -0.24
C ILE A 242 -19.24 -9.38 -1.05
N LYS A 243 -19.03 -9.95 -2.23
CA LYS A 243 -20.13 -10.52 -3.04
C LYS A 243 -20.83 -11.64 -2.27
N ASN A 244 -22.17 -11.70 -2.34
CA ASN A 244 -22.97 -12.78 -1.73
C ASN A 244 -22.47 -14.18 -2.10
N THR A 245 -22.18 -14.39 -3.40
CA THR A 245 -21.66 -15.67 -3.90
C THR A 245 -20.34 -16.05 -3.26
N LYS A 246 -19.44 -15.10 -3.04
CA LYS A 246 -18.18 -15.31 -2.32
C LYS A 246 -18.44 -15.64 -0.85
N TRP A 247 -19.32 -14.90 -0.18
CA TRP A 247 -19.69 -15.19 1.20
C TRP A 247 -20.23 -16.62 1.35
N LYS A 248 -21.16 -17.04 0.48
CA LYS A 248 -21.69 -18.42 0.47
C LYS A 248 -20.58 -19.47 0.31
N HIS A 249 -19.66 -19.28 -0.63
CA HIS A 249 -18.51 -20.17 -0.79
C HIS A 249 -17.64 -20.24 0.48
N LEU A 250 -17.44 -19.11 1.16
CA LEU A 250 -16.71 -19.07 2.43
C LEU A 250 -17.45 -19.84 3.54
N GLN A 251 -18.78 -19.74 3.60
CA GLN A 251 -19.59 -20.53 4.54
C GLN A 251 -19.46 -22.03 4.30
N GLU A 252 -19.35 -22.47 3.05
CA GLU A 252 -19.16 -23.88 2.73
C GLU A 252 -17.80 -24.42 3.15
N PHE A 253 -16.75 -23.58 3.17
CA PHE A 253 -15.43 -23.98 3.68
C PHE A 253 -15.44 -24.30 5.17
N LYS A 254 -16.39 -23.78 5.94
CA LYS A 254 -16.51 -24.07 7.38
C LYS A 254 -16.61 -25.56 7.69
N THR A 255 -17.14 -26.37 6.76
CA THR A 255 -17.23 -27.84 6.90
C THR A 255 -15.88 -28.54 7.02
N VAL A 256 -14.80 -27.91 6.56
CA VAL A 256 -13.42 -28.43 6.61
C VAL A 256 -12.49 -27.57 7.46
N LEU A 257 -13.03 -26.56 8.14
CA LEU A 257 -12.31 -25.66 9.05
C LEU A 257 -12.70 -25.95 10.49
N ASN A 258 -11.77 -25.72 11.42
CA ASN A 258 -12.04 -25.84 12.85
C ASN A 258 -13.15 -24.88 13.29
N LEU A 259 -13.94 -25.28 14.28
CA LEU A 259 -15.11 -24.52 14.75
C LEU A 259 -14.75 -23.12 15.31
N ASP A 260 -13.56 -22.98 15.88
CA ASP A 260 -13.06 -21.74 16.47
C ASP A 260 -12.89 -20.60 15.46
N VAL A 261 -12.68 -20.92 14.17
CA VAL A 261 -12.52 -19.90 13.12
C VAL A 261 -13.82 -19.48 12.45
N HIS A 262 -14.94 -20.17 12.72
CA HIS A 262 -16.20 -19.95 12.00
C HIS A 262 -16.75 -18.54 12.19
N SER A 263 -16.64 -18.01 13.42
CA SER A 263 -17.10 -16.66 13.77
C SER A 263 -16.50 -15.57 12.88
N PHE A 264 -15.26 -15.71 12.45
CA PHE A 264 -14.62 -14.76 11.54
C PHE A 264 -15.37 -14.69 10.20
N TYR A 265 -15.71 -15.85 9.63
CA TYR A 265 -16.41 -15.96 8.34
C TYR A 265 -17.87 -15.54 8.45
N ASP A 266 -18.54 -15.86 9.56
CA ASP A 266 -19.92 -15.47 9.82
C ASP A 266 -20.09 -13.95 9.85
N ASN A 267 -19.12 -13.25 10.41
CA ASN A 267 -19.14 -11.79 10.58
C ASN A 267 -18.56 -11.02 9.38
N LEU A 268 -18.30 -11.66 8.23
CA LEU A 268 -17.89 -10.95 7.02
C LEU A 268 -19.09 -10.18 6.44
N PRO A 269 -19.01 -8.86 6.23
CA PRO A 269 -20.08 -8.11 5.57
C PRO A 269 -20.23 -8.58 4.13
N TYR A 270 -21.45 -8.67 3.62
CA TYR A 270 -21.73 -9.05 2.24
C TYR A 270 -22.95 -8.32 1.69
N PHE A 271 -23.04 -8.22 0.37
CA PHE A 271 -24.23 -7.69 -0.30
C PHE A 271 -25.37 -8.72 -0.21
N ASP A 272 -26.45 -8.38 0.46
CA ASP A 272 -27.65 -9.20 0.50
C ASP A 272 -28.62 -8.72 -0.58
N ASN A 273 -28.73 -9.47 -1.67
CA ASN A 273 -29.59 -9.14 -2.82
C ASN A 273 -31.09 -9.09 -2.44
N ASN A 274 -31.47 -9.47 -1.21
CA ASN A 274 -32.84 -9.43 -0.71
C ASN A 274 -33.13 -8.23 0.20
N LYS A 275 -32.17 -7.32 0.39
CA LYS A 275 -32.30 -6.09 1.19
C LYS A 275 -31.89 -4.86 0.38
N GLU A 276 -32.61 -4.63 -0.72
CA GLU A 276 -32.71 -3.31 -1.36
C GLU A 276 -34.06 -2.68 -1.01
#